data_AF-A0A524R2F7-F1
#
_entry.id   AF-A0A524R2F7-F1
#
_cell.length_a   1.000
_cell.length_b   1.000
_cell.length_c   1.000
_cell.angle_alpha   90.00
_cell.angle_beta   90.00
_cell.angle_gamma   90.00
#
_symmetry.space_group_name_H-M   'P 1'
#
loop_
_entity.id
_entity.type
_entity.pdbx_description
1 polymer ?
#
loop_
_entity_poly.entity_id
_entity_poly.type
_entity_poly.pdbx_seq_one_letter_code
_entity_poly.pdbx_strand_id
1 'polypeptide(L)' 'MADEEYGSLGTADLVTHTLTNAAIVTEPTALDICLAHKGYLWLRVDTLGRAAHGSRFEEGVDANMRMGRVLTALAGL' A
#
# COMPACT_ATOMS: atom_id res chain seq x y z
N MET A 1 14.27 4.13 -16.81
CA MET A 1 12.88 4.65 -16.82
C MET A 1 12.81 5.85 -15.88
N ALA A 2 11.84 6.74 -16.05
CA ALA A 2 11.77 8.00 -15.30
C ALA A 2 10.67 8.02 -14.22
N ASP A 3 9.89 6.95 -14.11
CA ASP A 3 8.64 6.85 -13.34
C ASP A 3 8.72 5.84 -12.18
N GLU A 4 9.93 5.51 -11.73
CA GLU A 4 10.17 4.52 -10.67
C GLU A 4 9.38 4.89 -9.39
N GLU A 5 9.57 6.14 -8.94
CA GLU A 5 8.91 6.78 -7.80
C GLU A 5 7.38 6.93 -7.97
N TYR A 6 6.85 6.69 -9.18
CA TYR A 6 5.43 6.80 -9.52
C TYR A 6 4.90 5.54 -10.18
N GLY A 7 5.25 4.38 -9.62
CA GLY A 7 4.62 3.10 -9.94
C GLY A 7 5.30 2.30 -11.04
N SER A 8 6.42 2.78 -11.60
CA SER A 8 7.29 2.01 -12.51
C SER A 8 6.58 1.42 -13.74
N LEU A 9 5.57 2.10 -14.27
CA LEU A 9 4.80 1.63 -15.45
C LEU A 9 5.70 1.38 -16.64
N GLY A 10 6.69 2.24 -16.86
CA GLY A 10 7.68 2.07 -17.90
C GLY A 10 8.46 0.77 -17.73
N THR A 11 9.01 0.52 -16.54
CA THR A 11 9.79 -0.69 -16.28
C THR A 11 8.92 -1.94 -16.46
N ALA A 12 7.67 -1.89 -15.99
CA ALA A 12 6.72 -2.99 -16.18
C ALA A 12 6.46 -3.28 -17.65
N ASP A 13 6.26 -2.26 -18.48
CA ASP A 13 6.07 -2.42 -19.94
C ASP A 13 7.35 -2.97 -20.63
N LEU A 14 8.51 -2.40 -20.30
CA LEU A 14 9.80 -2.80 -20.89
C LEU A 14 10.11 -4.27 -20.69
N VAL A 15 9.83 -4.81 -19.50
CA VAL A 15 10.07 -6.22 -19.14
C VAL A 15 9.25 -7.16 -20.03
N THR A 16 8.07 -6.73 -20.50
CA THR A 16 7.25 -7.56 -21.41
C THR A 16 7.80 -7.61 -22.84
N HIS A 17 8.65 -6.66 -23.22
CA HIS A 17 9.19 -6.51 -24.58
C HIS A 17 10.68 -6.87 -24.71
N THR A 18 11.37 -7.17 -23.60
CA THR A 18 12.81 -7.35 -23.58
C THR A 18 13.18 -8.76 -23.14
N LEU A 19 13.90 -9.51 -23.98
CA LEU A 19 14.54 -10.76 -23.60
C LEU A 19 16.01 -10.49 -23.27
N THR A 20 16.43 -10.86 -22.06
CA THR A 20 17.81 -10.74 -21.59
C THR A 20 18.17 -11.91 -20.68
N ASN A 21 19.47 -12.19 -20.51
CA ASN A 21 19.95 -13.18 -19.56
C ASN A 21 20.04 -12.65 -18.13
N ALA A 22 20.20 -11.33 -17.95
CA ALA A 22 20.34 -10.68 -16.65
C ALA A 22 19.98 -9.19 -16.72
N ALA A 23 19.72 -8.60 -15.56
CA ALA A 23 19.50 -7.16 -15.37
C ALA A 23 20.22 -6.68 -14.11
N ILE A 24 20.74 -5.44 -14.13
CA ILE A 24 21.34 -4.76 -12.97
C ILE A 24 20.60 -3.44 -12.80
N VAL A 25 20.06 -3.21 -11.60
CA VAL A 25 19.45 -1.92 -11.23
C VAL A 25 20.50 -1.13 -10.44
N THR A 26 20.89 0.04 -10.93
CA THR A 26 22.01 0.82 -10.39
C THR A 26 21.59 1.75 -9.26
N GLU A 27 20.71 1.28 -8.37
CA GLU A 27 20.30 2.03 -7.19
C GLU A 27 21.48 2.22 -6.23
N PRO A 28 21.47 3.28 -5.39
CA PRO A 28 22.59 3.60 -4.50
C PRO A 28 22.66 2.62 -3.32
N THR A 29 23.29 1.46 -3.52
CA THR A 29 23.50 0.42 -2.49
C THR A 29 24.86 0.52 -1.80
N ALA A 30 25.54 1.67 -1.88
CA ALA A 30 26.90 1.86 -1.37
C ALA A 30 27.93 0.81 -1.87
N LEU A 31 27.75 0.34 -3.12
CA LEU A 31 28.54 -0.73 -3.77
C LEU A 31 28.31 -2.14 -3.21
N ASP A 32 27.39 -2.32 -2.26
CA ASP A 32 26.96 -3.63 -1.81
C ASP A 32 25.96 -4.25 -2.78
N ILE A 33 25.96 -5.59 -2.87
CA ILE A 33 25.01 -6.33 -3.70
C ILE A 33 23.68 -6.46 -2.95
N CYS A 34 22.66 -5.75 -3.41
CA CYS A 34 21.28 -5.94 -2.96
C CYS A 34 20.60 -7.02 -3.82
N LEU A 35 20.49 -8.24 -3.28
CA LEU A 35 19.82 -9.35 -3.98
C LEU A 35 18.29 -9.22 -3.97
N ALA A 36 17.74 -8.56 -2.95
CA ALA A 36 16.31 -8.39 -2.76
C ALA A 36 16.00 -7.22 -1.83
N HIS A 37 14.82 -6.67 -2.01
CA HIS A 37 14.20 -5.66 -1.16
C HIS A 37 12.81 -6.14 -0.74
N LYS A 38 12.27 -5.62 0.36
CA LYS A 38 10.91 -5.95 0.79
C LYS A 38 9.91 -5.41 -0.23
N GLY A 39 8.97 -6.26 -0.64
CA GLY A 39 7.77 -5.77 -1.32
C GLY A 39 6.95 -4.86 -0.39
N TYR A 40 6.09 -4.04 -0.99
CA TYR A 40 5.17 -3.17 -0.27
C TYR A 40 3.76 -3.33 -0.80
N LEU A 41 2.77 -2.98 0.02
CA LEU A 41 1.36 -2.99 -0.33
C LEU A 41 0.68 -1.77 0.31
N TRP A 42 -0.09 -1.06 -0.48
CA TRP A 42 -0.97 -0.01 0.00
C TRP A 42 -2.39 -0.56 0.13
N LEU A 43 -2.91 -0.59 1.36
CA LEU A 43 -4.27 -1.03 1.64
C LEU A 43 -5.16 0.19 1.88
N ARG A 44 -6.34 0.18 1.26
CA ARG A 44 -7.44 1.09 1.60
C ARG A 44 -8.49 0.32 2.37
N VAL A 45 -8.85 0.82 3.55
CA VAL A 45 -9.90 0.24 4.39
C VAL A 45 -10.94 1.30 4.68
N ASP A 46 -12.18 1.05 4.28
CA ASP A 46 -13.32 1.94 4.53
C ASP A 46 -14.26 1.29 5.55
N THR A 47 -14.55 1.99 6.64
CA THR A 47 -15.59 1.59 7.59
C THR A 47 -16.85 2.40 7.36
N LEU A 48 -17.96 1.72 7.10
CA LEU A 48 -19.25 2.37 6.86
C LEU A 48 -20.09 2.39 8.13
N GLY A 49 -20.84 3.47 8.30
CA GLY A 49 -21.75 3.69 9.41
C GLY A 49 -23.15 4.10 8.94
N ARG A 50 -23.96 4.58 9.88
CA ARG A 50 -25.29 5.15 9.64
C ARG A 50 -25.41 6.43 10.45
N ALA A 51 -25.69 7.53 9.77
CA ALA A 51 -25.89 8.82 10.45
C ALA A 51 -27.16 8.79 11.30
N ALA A 52 -27.11 9.48 12.43
CA ALA A 52 -28.25 9.74 13.30
C ALA A 52 -28.09 11.12 13.96
N HIS A 53 -29.18 11.64 14.53
CA HIS A 53 -29.11 12.87 15.32
C HIS A 53 -28.20 12.65 16.55
N GLY A 54 -27.38 13.63 16.92
CA GLY A 54 -26.38 13.46 17.99
C GLY A 54 -26.98 13.06 19.35
N SER A 55 -28.18 13.53 19.67
CA SER A 55 -28.91 13.13 20.89
C SER A 55 -29.62 11.76 20.80
N ARG A 56 -29.68 11.15 19.62
CA ARG A 56 -30.28 9.83 19.34
C ARG A 56 -29.22 8.89 18.76
N PHE A 57 -28.02 8.91 19.35
CA PHE A 57 -26.85 8.19 18.83
C PHE A 57 -27.09 6.67 18.67
N GLU A 58 -27.98 6.08 19.48
CA GLU A 58 -28.35 4.66 19.39
C GLU A 58 -29.06 4.28 18.08
N GLU A 59 -29.61 5.25 17.36
CA GLU A 59 -30.21 5.02 16.04
C GLU A 59 -29.16 4.98 14.93
N GLY A 60 -27.95 5.45 15.22
CA GLY A 60 -26.83 5.49 14.28
C GLY A 60 -25.97 4.24 14.35
N VAL A 61 -24.94 4.23 13.50
CA VAL A 61 -23.82 3.30 13.57
C VAL A 61 -22.56 4.11 13.37
N ASP A 62 -21.71 4.16 14.39
CA ASP A 62 -20.49 4.94 14.38
C ASP A 62 -19.39 4.24 13.54
N ALA A 63 -19.08 4.82 12.38
CA ALA A 63 -18.01 4.36 11.51
C ALA A 63 -16.62 4.51 12.15
N ASN A 64 -16.39 5.56 12.94
CA ASN A 64 -15.11 5.81 13.60
C ASN A 64 -14.84 4.76 14.67
N MET A 65 -15.86 4.40 15.47
CA MET A 65 -15.73 3.32 16.46
C MET A 65 -15.47 1.96 15.81
N ARG A 66 -16.01 1.70 14.61
CA ARG A 66 -15.66 0.52 13.81
C ARG A 66 -14.20 0.57 13.34
N MET A 67 -13.74 1.72 12.82
CA MET A 67 -12.34 1.89 12.42
C MET A 67 -11.39 1.71 13.60
N GLY A 68 -11.75 2.19 14.80
CA GLY A 68 -10.96 1.98 16.01
C GLY A 68 -10.69 0.50 16.31
N ARG A 69 -11.66 -0.38 16.06
CA ARG A 69 -11.49 -1.84 16.21
C ARG A 69 -10.54 -2.41 15.16
N VAL A 70 -10.64 -1.95 13.91
CA VAL A 70 -9.73 -2.35 12.83
C VAL A 70 -8.30 -1.97 13.17
N LEU A 71 -8.06 -0.72 13.58
CA LEU A 71 -6.74 -0.22 13.96
C LEU A 71 -6.16 -0.98 15.15
N THR A 72 -7.00 -1.29 16.15
CA THR A 72 -6.57 -2.07 17.32
C THR A 72 -6.13 -3.49 16.94
N ALA A 73 -6.88 -4.16 16.08
CA ALA A 73 -6.53 -5.49 15.60
C ALA A 73 -5.26 -5.46 14.73
N LEU A 74 -5.12 -4.45 13.87
CA LEU A 74 -3.95 -4.26 13.02
C LEU A 74 -2.68 -4.01 13.83
N ALA A 75 -2.77 -3.22 14.91
CA ALA A 75 -1.63 -2.95 15.79
C ALA A 75 -1.15 -4.20 16.57
N GLY A 76 -1.99 -5.25 16.65
CA GLY A 76 -1.66 -6.51 17.30
C GLY A 76 -1.10 -7.59 16.38
N LEU A 77 -0.91 -7.31 15.09
CA LEU A 77 -0.22 -8.19 14.13
C LEU A 77 1.30 -8.02 14.22
#